data_AF-A0AAV6YPK0-F1
#
_entry.id   AF-A0AAV6YPK0-F1
#
_cell.length_a   1.000
_cell.length_b   1.000
_cell.length_c   1.000
_cell.angle_alpha   90.00
_cell.angle_beta   90.00
_cell.angle_gamma   90.00
#
_symmetry.space_group_name_H-M   'P 1'
#
loop_
_entity.id
_entity.type
_entity.pdbx_description
1 polymer ?
#
loop_
_entity_poly.entity_id
_entity_poly.type
_entity_poly.pdbx_seq_one_letter_code
_entity_poly.pdbx_strand_id
1 'polypeptide(L)'
;MGDTGPCGPCTEIHYDHVGGRNAAALVNQDSPEVVEIWNLVFMQFNREPDGRLRPLPQCHVDTGMGLERLVTVLQGKRSNYSTDLFSPLLGAIERGSQAPPYQGKLGAEDAHHVDMAYRVVADHIRTLSVCIADGVFPGPSGAELVLRRILRRAVRFSSEVLRAPPGLLSPLVPIVVEILGEAYPELEREKSQIMRIVGDSEDAFLASLQRGRRIIDRTVQKGGDGAVFPVGVAWSLYRNLGFPLDLVGLMVEERGLSLDKAALDELAVQEAEMKVRNQQADEAPARLQLDLHSLAELQRQGVPSTNDAPKYSYTLEADGRYGKKATAPPQV
;
A
#
# COMPACT_ATOMS: atom_id res chain seq x y z
N MET A 1 -1.48 -15.70 -7.08
CA MET A 1 -1.99 -14.48 -7.74
C MET A 1 -3.39 -14.11 -7.28
N GLY A 2 -4.37 -15.02 -7.21
CA GLY A 2 -5.72 -14.73 -6.70
C GLY A 2 -6.60 -15.98 -6.65
N ASP A 3 -7.92 -15.80 -6.58
CA ASP A 3 -8.90 -16.91 -6.60
C ASP A 3 -8.92 -17.67 -7.93
N THR A 4 -8.44 -17.04 -9.01
CA THR A 4 -8.24 -17.63 -10.33
C THR A 4 -6.85 -17.29 -10.88
N GLY A 5 -6.43 -18.02 -11.92
CA GLY A 5 -5.19 -17.77 -12.64
C GLY A 5 -4.02 -18.72 -12.30
N PRO A 6 -2.81 -18.43 -12.81
CA PRO A 6 -1.65 -19.31 -12.64
C PRO A 6 -1.26 -19.50 -11.18
N CYS A 7 -0.93 -20.74 -10.83
CA CYS A 7 -0.50 -21.14 -9.49
C CYS A 7 0.34 -22.43 -9.51
N GLY A 8 0.90 -22.77 -8.35
CA GLY A 8 1.67 -23.99 -8.16
C GLY A 8 2.22 -24.10 -6.74
N PRO A 9 2.86 -25.22 -6.39
CA PRO A 9 3.59 -25.34 -5.14
C PRO A 9 4.76 -24.36 -5.11
N CYS A 10 5.18 -23.96 -3.92
CA CYS A 10 6.32 -23.07 -3.74
C CYS A 10 7.30 -23.58 -2.69
N THR A 11 8.52 -23.04 -2.75
CA THR A 11 9.51 -23.12 -1.68
C THR A 11 9.89 -21.70 -1.27
N GLU A 12 9.97 -21.46 0.04
CA GLU A 12 10.29 -20.16 0.60
C GLU A 12 11.65 -20.21 1.32
N ILE A 13 12.39 -19.11 1.27
CA ILE A 13 13.66 -18.91 1.96
C ILE A 13 13.43 -17.91 3.09
N HIS A 14 13.70 -18.34 4.32
CA HIS A 14 13.55 -17.55 5.53
C HIS A 14 14.92 -17.20 6.14
N TYR A 15 15.01 -16.04 6.78
CA TYR A 15 16.24 -15.53 7.41
C TYR A 15 16.01 -15.24 8.89
N ASP A 16 16.89 -15.76 9.77
CA ASP A 16 16.91 -15.45 11.19
C ASP A 16 17.85 -14.27 11.47
N HIS A 17 17.28 -13.14 11.88
CA HIS A 17 18.04 -11.94 12.23
C HIS A 17 18.86 -12.10 13.53
N VAL A 18 18.53 -13.06 14.41
CA VAL A 18 19.29 -13.29 15.66
C VAL A 18 20.55 -14.11 15.40
N GLY A 19 20.43 -15.21 14.65
CA GLY A 19 21.55 -16.09 14.33
C GLY A 19 22.05 -16.90 15.54
N GLY A 20 23.00 -17.81 15.30
CA GLY A 20 23.61 -18.62 16.36
C GLY A 20 22.68 -19.63 17.05
N ARG A 21 21.52 -19.91 16.47
CA ARG A 21 20.48 -20.81 17.01
C ARG A 21 19.82 -21.63 15.89
N ASN A 22 19.12 -22.68 16.26
CA ASN A 22 18.16 -23.34 15.37
C ASN A 22 16.82 -22.60 15.45
N ALA A 23 16.44 -21.92 14.37
CA ALA A 23 15.24 -21.10 14.30
C ALA A 23 14.08 -21.77 13.53
N ALA A 24 14.19 -23.05 13.18
CA ALA A 24 13.20 -23.74 12.35
C ALA A 24 11.78 -23.72 12.95
N ALA A 25 11.66 -23.75 14.28
CA ALA A 25 10.37 -23.68 14.97
C ALA A 25 9.67 -22.32 14.86
N LEU A 26 10.38 -21.27 14.44
CA LEU A 26 9.85 -19.90 14.30
C LEU A 26 9.44 -19.56 12.86
N VAL A 27 9.79 -20.41 11.89
CA VAL A 27 9.41 -20.25 10.48
C VAL A 27 7.89 -20.27 10.35
N ASN A 28 7.32 -19.26 9.69
CA ASN A 28 5.87 -19.08 9.52
C ASN A 28 5.08 -18.99 10.85
N GLN A 29 5.71 -18.52 11.94
CA GLN A 29 5.06 -18.26 13.23
C GLN A 29 4.87 -16.76 13.53
N ASP A 30 4.80 -15.93 12.49
CA ASP A 30 4.68 -14.46 12.60
C ASP A 30 5.75 -13.81 13.50
N SER A 31 6.93 -14.45 13.60
CA SER A 31 8.04 -13.94 14.38
C SER A 31 8.72 -12.78 13.63
N PRO A 32 8.93 -11.61 14.24
CA PRO A 32 9.69 -10.53 13.62
C PRO A 32 11.19 -10.85 13.51
N GLU A 33 11.66 -11.91 14.18
CA GLU A 33 13.05 -12.33 14.17
C GLU A 33 13.39 -13.25 12.99
N VAL A 34 12.39 -13.99 12.49
CA VAL A 34 12.55 -14.95 11.39
C VAL A 34 11.59 -14.57 10.28
N VAL A 35 12.13 -14.00 9.21
CA VAL A 35 11.34 -13.39 8.14
C VAL A 35 11.55 -14.12 6.81
N GLU A 36 10.48 -14.29 6.07
CA GLU A 36 10.52 -14.73 4.68
C GLU A 36 11.24 -13.67 3.82
N ILE A 37 12.24 -14.08 3.04
CA ILE A 37 13.01 -13.19 2.15
C ILE A 37 12.59 -13.41 0.69
N TRP A 38 12.45 -14.67 0.29
CA TRP A 38 12.29 -15.05 -1.10
C TRP A 38 11.33 -16.23 -1.25
N ASN A 39 10.33 -16.08 -2.10
CA ASN A 39 9.41 -17.14 -2.52
C ASN A 39 9.73 -17.59 -3.94
N LEU A 40 9.84 -18.91 -4.15
CA LEU A 40 10.05 -19.54 -5.45
C LEU A 40 8.86 -20.45 -5.76
N VAL A 41 7.99 -20.00 -6.66
CA VAL A 41 6.78 -20.69 -7.07
C VAL A 41 7.05 -21.50 -8.33
N PHE A 42 6.77 -22.79 -8.27
CA PHE A 42 6.86 -23.70 -9.41
C PHE A 42 5.49 -23.75 -10.10
N MET A 43 5.29 -22.88 -11.08
CA MET A 43 4.02 -22.68 -11.77
C MET A 43 3.66 -23.92 -12.59
N GLN A 44 2.58 -24.61 -12.19
CA GLN A 44 2.18 -25.90 -12.74
C GLN A 44 0.69 -25.94 -13.14
N PHE A 45 -0.14 -25.06 -12.57
CA PHE A 45 -1.58 -25.07 -12.74
C PHE A 45 -2.15 -23.69 -13.07
N ASN A 46 -3.32 -23.67 -13.71
CA ASN A 46 -4.24 -22.55 -13.77
C ASN A 46 -5.44 -22.90 -12.87
N ARG A 47 -5.75 -22.05 -11.89
CA ARG A 47 -6.95 -22.18 -11.06
C ARG A 47 -8.14 -21.55 -11.78
N GLU A 48 -9.16 -22.35 -11.99
CA GLU A 48 -10.42 -21.94 -12.63
C GLU A 48 -11.38 -21.30 -11.61
N PRO A 49 -12.43 -20.56 -12.05
CA PRO A 49 -13.41 -19.94 -11.15
C PRO A 49 -14.16 -20.93 -10.24
N ASP A 50 -14.26 -22.20 -10.64
CA ASP A 50 -14.85 -23.28 -9.83
C ASP A 50 -13.85 -23.92 -8.84
N GLY A 51 -12.64 -23.37 -8.75
CA GLY A 51 -11.56 -23.83 -7.88
C GLY A 51 -10.75 -25.01 -8.43
N ARG A 52 -11.10 -25.55 -9.61
CA ARG A 52 -10.34 -26.66 -10.22
C ARG A 52 -8.96 -26.19 -10.67
N LEU A 53 -7.98 -27.10 -10.58
CA LEU A 53 -6.61 -26.87 -11.04
C LEU A 53 -6.40 -27.56 -12.39
N ARG A 54 -6.25 -26.76 -13.44
CA ARG A 54 -5.94 -27.25 -14.79
C ARG A 54 -4.43 -27.19 -15.01
N PRO A 55 -3.76 -28.26 -15.44
CA PRO A 55 -2.32 -28.22 -15.74
C PRO A 55 -1.99 -27.17 -16.81
N LEU A 56 -0.89 -26.44 -16.60
CA LEU A 56 -0.37 -25.51 -17.60
C LEU A 56 0.29 -26.28 -18.76
N PRO A 57 0.28 -25.74 -20.00
CA PRO A 57 0.94 -26.37 -21.13
C PRO A 57 2.46 -26.55 -20.94
N GLN A 58 3.07 -25.64 -20.18
CA GLN A 58 4.49 -25.66 -19.80
C GLN A 58 4.64 -25.27 -18.34
N CYS A 59 5.61 -25.87 -17.65
CA CYS A 59 5.96 -25.49 -16.28
C CYS A 59 6.91 -24.29 -16.32
N HIS A 60 6.67 -23.32 -15.43
CA HIS A 60 7.49 -22.13 -15.31
C HIS A 60 7.94 -21.92 -13.87
N VAL A 61 8.88 -21.02 -13.65
CA VAL A 61 9.30 -20.58 -12.33
C VAL A 61 8.98 -19.10 -12.19
N ASP A 62 8.22 -18.76 -11.16
CA ASP A 62 7.92 -17.39 -10.75
C ASP A 62 8.56 -17.16 -9.38
N THR A 63 9.38 -16.13 -9.23
CA THR A 63 10.06 -15.86 -7.95
C THR A 63 9.85 -14.43 -7.51
N GLY A 64 9.58 -14.23 -6.23
CA GLY A 64 9.44 -12.91 -5.62
C GLY A 64 10.36 -12.79 -4.41
N MET A 65 11.28 -11.82 -4.45
CA MET A 65 12.13 -11.46 -3.32
C MET A 65 11.84 -10.02 -2.91
N GLY A 66 11.56 -9.80 -1.63
CA GLY A 66 11.28 -8.45 -1.11
C GLY A 66 12.56 -7.62 -1.02
N LEU A 67 12.72 -6.60 -1.87
CA LEU A 67 13.90 -5.74 -1.88
C LEU A 67 14.18 -5.13 -0.50
N GLU A 68 13.16 -4.56 0.13
CA GLU A 68 13.26 -3.91 1.44
C GLU A 68 13.71 -4.90 2.53
N ARG A 69 13.23 -6.15 2.47
CA ARG A 69 13.63 -7.21 3.41
C ARG A 69 15.08 -7.64 3.16
N LEU A 70 15.46 -7.84 1.90
CA LEU A 70 16.84 -8.18 1.55
C LEU A 70 17.82 -7.07 1.99
N VAL A 71 17.51 -5.81 1.70
CA VAL A 71 18.34 -4.67 2.09
C VAL A 71 18.46 -4.58 3.61
N THR A 72 17.40 -4.89 4.36
CA THR A 72 17.44 -4.97 5.83
C THR A 72 18.49 -5.96 6.31
N VAL A 73 18.53 -7.16 5.71
CA VAL A 73 19.52 -8.18 6.01
C VAL A 73 20.94 -7.71 5.65
N LEU A 74 21.13 -7.21 4.43
CA LEU A 74 22.45 -6.79 3.94
C LEU A 74 23.04 -5.62 4.72
N GLN A 75 22.20 -4.72 5.23
CA GLN A 75 22.62 -3.58 6.05
C GLN A 75 22.70 -3.90 7.56
N GLY A 76 22.47 -5.16 7.96
CA GLY A 76 22.47 -5.57 9.37
C GLY A 76 21.41 -4.86 10.22
N LYS A 77 20.29 -4.48 9.60
CA LYS A 77 19.17 -3.80 10.27
C LYS A 77 18.16 -4.84 10.79
N ARG A 78 17.25 -4.39 11.65
CA ARG A 78 16.15 -5.19 12.23
C ARG A 78 14.77 -4.83 11.68
N SER A 79 14.71 -3.80 10.84
CA SER A 79 13.46 -3.31 10.25
C SER A 79 13.72 -2.72 8.88
N ASN A 80 12.80 -2.98 7.95
CA ASN A 80 12.75 -2.34 6.63
C ASN A 80 12.86 -0.81 6.76
N TYR A 81 12.18 -0.24 7.76
CA TYR A 81 12.13 1.21 7.98
C TYR A 81 13.44 1.79 8.51
N SER A 82 14.41 0.97 8.90
CA SER A 82 15.74 1.40 9.35
C SER A 82 16.79 1.40 8.24
N THR A 83 16.39 1.12 6.99
CA THR A 83 17.26 1.10 5.81
C THR A 83 17.38 2.48 5.16
N ASP A 84 18.31 2.62 4.23
CA ASP A 84 18.42 3.77 3.32
C ASP A 84 17.21 3.95 2.39
N LEU A 85 16.39 2.92 2.18
CA LEU A 85 15.14 3.02 1.40
C LEU A 85 14.02 3.80 2.12
N PHE A 86 14.11 3.99 3.44
CA PHE A 86 13.09 4.68 4.24
C PHE A 86 13.63 5.82 5.08
N SER A 87 14.88 5.75 5.54
CA SER A 87 15.45 6.78 6.43
C SER A 87 15.39 8.22 5.87
N PRO A 88 15.55 8.48 4.55
CA PRO A 88 15.36 9.84 4.02
C PRO A 88 13.93 10.35 4.18
N LEU A 89 12.94 9.48 3.94
CA LEU A 89 11.51 9.80 4.13
C LEU A 89 11.18 10.03 5.59
N LEU A 90 11.64 9.15 6.48
CA LEU A 90 11.41 9.30 7.93
C LEU A 90 12.01 10.61 8.46
N GLY A 91 13.23 10.95 8.04
CA GLY A 91 13.86 12.21 8.44
C GLY A 91 13.14 13.44 7.89
N ALA A 92 12.52 13.36 6.70
CA ALA A 92 11.72 14.45 6.16
C ALA A 92 10.37 14.60 6.86
N ILE A 93 9.72 13.49 7.20
CA ILE A 93 8.53 13.48 8.04
C ILE A 93 8.85 14.12 9.40
N GLU A 94 9.99 13.79 10.00
CA GLU A 94 10.42 14.35 11.28
C GLU A 94 10.55 15.87 11.19
N ARG A 95 11.28 16.38 10.19
CA ARG A 95 11.45 17.83 9.95
C ARG A 95 10.14 18.56 9.67
N GLY A 96 9.20 17.90 9.00
CA GLY A 96 7.91 18.47 8.62
C GLY A 96 6.82 18.32 9.69
N SER A 97 7.08 17.58 10.76
CA SER A 97 6.10 17.29 11.81
C SER A 97 6.41 18.03 13.11
N GLN A 98 5.49 17.95 14.08
CA GLN A 98 5.73 18.40 15.46
C GLN A 98 5.86 17.20 16.42
N ALA A 99 6.12 16.02 15.88
CA ALA A 99 6.25 14.79 16.63
C ALA A 99 7.67 14.62 17.20
N PRO A 100 7.84 13.82 18.26
CA PRO A 100 9.15 13.34 18.66
C PRO A 100 9.88 12.61 17.52
N PRO A 101 11.22 12.52 17.58
CA PRO A 101 12.00 11.74 16.62
C PRO A 101 11.57 10.28 16.58
N TYR A 102 11.68 9.69 15.38
CA TYR A 102 11.41 8.27 15.16
C TYR A 102 12.39 7.41 15.98
N GLN A 103 11.85 6.50 16.78
CA GLN A 103 12.61 5.59 17.66
C GLN A 103 12.49 4.12 17.25
N GLY A 104 11.60 3.80 16.29
CA GLY A 104 11.42 2.45 15.80
C GLY A 104 10.66 1.53 16.75
N LYS A 105 9.89 2.06 17.71
CA LYS A 105 9.09 1.29 18.66
C LYS A 105 7.93 0.60 17.96
N LEU A 106 7.51 -0.54 18.51
CA LEU A 106 6.44 -1.39 17.99
C LEU A 106 5.43 -1.73 19.09
N GLY A 107 4.17 -1.94 18.69
CA GLY A 107 3.12 -2.41 19.58
C GLY A 107 2.98 -1.54 20.84
N ALA A 108 2.99 -2.19 22.01
CA ALA A 108 2.81 -1.52 23.30
C ALA A 108 3.94 -0.52 23.64
N GLU A 109 5.13 -0.66 23.06
CA GLU A 109 6.23 0.30 23.26
C GLU A 109 5.94 1.64 22.58
N ASP A 110 5.15 1.63 21.50
CA ASP A 110 4.68 2.81 20.77
C ASP A 110 3.30 3.23 21.25
N ALA A 111 3.18 3.54 22.54
CA ALA A 111 1.92 3.83 23.22
C ALA A 111 1.12 5.00 22.62
N HIS A 112 1.77 5.89 21.88
CA HIS A 112 1.15 7.03 21.20
C HIS A 112 1.08 6.87 19.68
N HIS A 113 1.46 5.69 19.17
CA HIS A 113 1.45 5.35 17.75
C HIS A 113 2.27 6.31 16.86
N VAL A 114 3.26 6.99 17.44
CA VAL A 114 4.08 7.97 16.71
C VAL A 114 4.97 7.24 15.72
N ASP A 115 5.68 6.20 16.16
CA ASP A 115 6.56 5.42 15.27
C ASP A 115 5.74 4.67 14.20
N MET A 116 4.53 4.22 14.54
CA MET A 116 3.58 3.69 13.58
C MET A 116 3.18 4.74 12.55
N ALA A 117 2.86 5.97 12.96
CA ALA A 117 2.47 7.04 12.06
C ALA A 117 3.60 7.41 11.08
N TYR A 118 4.85 7.46 11.55
CA TYR A 118 6.02 7.62 10.70
C TYR A 118 6.09 6.55 9.60
N ARG A 119 5.97 5.27 9.99
CA ARG A 119 6.00 4.13 9.06
C ARG A 119 4.83 4.19 8.07
N VAL A 120 3.63 4.49 8.54
CA VAL A 120 2.40 4.58 7.72
C VAL A 120 2.52 5.71 6.71
N VAL A 121 2.95 6.91 7.10
CA VAL A 121 3.08 8.05 6.17
C VAL A 121 4.16 7.77 5.13
N ALA A 122 5.31 7.23 5.52
CA ALA A 122 6.40 6.89 4.60
C ALA A 122 6.01 5.81 3.58
N ASP A 123 5.30 4.77 4.03
CA ASP A 123 4.78 3.72 3.15
C ASP A 123 3.71 4.26 2.20
N HIS A 124 2.72 4.96 2.74
CA HIS A 124 1.60 5.45 1.95
C HIS A 124 2.02 6.47 0.90
N ILE A 125 3.00 7.36 1.17
CA ILE A 125 3.46 8.29 0.14
C ILE A 125 4.21 7.58 -0.99
N ARG A 126 4.96 6.50 -0.70
CA ARG A 126 5.56 5.66 -1.75
C ARG A 126 4.49 5.03 -2.63
N THR A 127 3.48 4.40 -2.02
CA THR A 127 2.36 3.79 -2.75
C THR A 127 1.60 4.82 -3.58
N LEU A 128 1.26 5.98 -3.00
CA LEU A 128 0.57 7.05 -3.70
C LEU A 128 1.36 7.54 -4.91
N SER A 129 2.67 7.75 -4.74
CA SER A 129 3.53 8.26 -5.82
C SER A 129 3.61 7.26 -6.98
N VAL A 130 3.86 5.99 -6.69
CA VAL A 130 3.94 4.94 -7.72
C VAL A 130 2.60 4.75 -8.43
N CYS A 131 1.49 4.61 -7.69
CA CYS A 131 0.18 4.43 -8.31
C CYS A 131 -0.24 5.62 -9.20
N ILE A 132 0.04 6.86 -8.77
CA ILE A 132 -0.28 8.04 -9.56
C ILE A 132 0.62 8.15 -10.81
N ALA A 133 1.90 7.78 -10.70
CA ALA A 133 2.79 7.69 -11.87
C ALA A 133 2.32 6.67 -12.90
N ASP A 134 1.72 5.56 -12.43
CA ASP A 134 1.11 4.53 -13.26
C ASP A 134 -0.31 4.89 -13.77
N GLY A 135 -0.80 6.09 -13.46
CA GLY A 135 -2.09 6.60 -13.96
C GLY A 135 -3.32 6.17 -13.13
N VAL A 136 -3.12 5.64 -11.92
CA VAL A 136 -4.21 5.37 -10.97
C VAL A 136 -4.36 6.56 -10.03
N PHE A 137 -5.55 7.16 -9.99
CA PHE A 137 -5.83 8.36 -9.21
C PHE A 137 -6.79 8.09 -8.05
N PRO A 138 -6.74 8.86 -6.94
CA PRO A 138 -7.73 8.73 -5.87
C PRO A 138 -9.16 9.01 -6.38
N GLY A 139 -10.08 8.08 -6.17
CA GLY A 139 -11.42 8.13 -6.77
C GLY A 139 -12.49 7.37 -5.98
N PRO A 140 -13.70 7.19 -6.54
CA PRO A 140 -14.86 6.68 -5.81
C PRO A 140 -15.01 5.15 -5.82
N SER A 141 -14.37 4.42 -6.74
CA SER A 141 -14.58 2.97 -6.92
C SER A 141 -13.30 2.21 -7.29
N GLY A 142 -13.33 0.88 -7.15
CA GLY A 142 -12.22 0.00 -7.54
C GLY A 142 -10.87 0.36 -6.90
N ALA A 143 -9.80 0.28 -7.68
CA ALA A 143 -8.44 0.62 -7.25
C ALA A 143 -8.31 2.10 -6.81
N GLU A 144 -9.07 3.00 -7.43
CA GLU A 144 -9.06 4.43 -7.12
C GLU A 144 -9.62 4.70 -5.72
N LEU A 145 -10.63 3.93 -5.30
CA LEU A 145 -11.15 3.98 -3.93
C LEU A 145 -10.10 3.50 -2.92
N VAL A 146 -9.36 2.44 -3.22
CA VAL A 146 -8.27 1.95 -2.36
C VAL A 146 -7.21 3.03 -2.21
N LEU A 147 -6.79 3.66 -3.31
CA LEU A 147 -5.80 4.74 -3.29
C LEU A 147 -6.29 5.96 -2.50
N ARG A 148 -7.58 6.30 -2.62
CA ARG A 148 -8.21 7.34 -1.80
C ARG A 148 -8.22 7.00 -0.31
N ARG A 149 -8.41 5.73 0.07
CA ARG A 149 -8.33 5.28 1.47
C ARG A 149 -6.90 5.42 2.02
N ILE A 150 -5.90 5.00 1.24
CA ILE A 150 -4.47 5.14 1.58
C ILE A 150 -4.11 6.61 1.81
N LEU A 151 -4.49 7.49 0.87
CA LEU A 151 -4.30 8.94 1.03
C LEU A 151 -4.91 9.46 2.32
N ARG A 152 -6.18 9.15 2.57
CA ARG A 152 -6.90 9.63 3.76
C ARG A 152 -6.26 9.16 5.07
N ARG A 153 -5.75 7.92 5.10
CA ARG A 153 -4.96 7.41 6.23
C ARG A 153 -3.68 8.21 6.41
N ALA A 154 -2.92 8.45 5.33
CA ALA A 154 -1.69 9.24 5.39
C ALA A 154 -1.96 10.66 5.94
N VAL A 155 -3.00 11.34 5.45
CA VAL A 155 -3.40 12.68 5.93
C VAL A 155 -3.77 12.65 7.41
N ARG A 156 -4.50 11.62 7.86
CA ARG A 156 -4.89 11.48 9.27
C ARG A 156 -3.68 11.27 10.18
N PHE A 157 -2.80 10.32 9.85
CA PHE A 157 -1.60 10.06 10.65
C PHE A 157 -0.66 11.27 10.66
N SER A 158 -0.49 11.95 9.53
CA SER A 158 0.24 13.20 9.42
C SER A 158 -0.31 14.30 10.35
N SER A 159 -1.61 14.57 10.29
CA SER A 159 -2.22 15.70 11.00
C SER A 159 -2.57 15.41 12.47
N GLU A 160 -3.12 14.24 12.80
CA GLU A 160 -3.63 13.95 14.15
C GLU A 160 -2.57 13.33 15.06
N VAL A 161 -1.71 12.46 14.51
CA VAL A 161 -0.69 11.74 15.30
C VAL A 161 0.63 12.47 15.26
N LEU A 162 1.12 12.79 14.06
CA LEU A 162 2.40 13.50 13.88
C LEU A 162 2.28 15.02 14.08
N ARG A 163 1.06 15.54 14.17
CA ARG A 163 0.78 16.98 14.38
C ARG A 163 1.47 17.88 13.35
N ALA A 164 1.61 17.39 12.13
CA ALA A 164 2.18 18.18 11.05
C ALA A 164 1.19 19.27 10.61
N PRO A 165 1.70 20.44 10.17
CA PRO A 165 0.87 21.43 9.50
C PRO A 165 0.31 20.87 8.18
N PRO A 166 -0.78 21.46 7.65
CA PRO A 166 -1.29 21.10 6.32
C PRO A 166 -0.21 21.15 5.24
N GLY A 167 -0.23 20.17 4.32
CA GLY A 167 0.68 20.11 3.18
C GLY A 167 1.96 19.33 3.43
N LEU A 168 1.98 18.40 4.40
CA LEU A 168 3.17 17.57 4.66
C LEU A 168 3.44 16.59 3.51
N LEU A 169 2.39 16.05 2.88
CA LEU A 169 2.54 14.88 2.01
C LEU A 169 3.19 15.22 0.66
N SER A 170 2.81 16.35 0.06
CA SER A 170 3.32 16.75 -1.27
C SER A 170 4.85 16.94 -1.29
N PRO A 171 5.49 17.60 -0.30
CA PRO A 171 6.95 17.70 -0.19
C PRO A 171 7.69 16.37 0.00
N LEU A 172 7.03 15.27 0.35
CA LEU A 172 7.66 13.95 0.46
C LEU A 172 7.83 13.27 -0.91
N VAL A 173 7.06 13.67 -1.93
CA VAL A 173 7.11 13.08 -3.28
C VAL A 173 8.51 13.19 -3.91
N PRO A 174 9.20 14.35 -3.92
CA PRO A 174 10.56 14.44 -4.44
C PRO A 174 11.53 13.41 -3.83
N ILE A 175 11.37 13.09 -2.55
CA ILE A 175 12.22 12.12 -1.84
C ILE A 175 11.93 10.69 -2.31
N VAL A 176 10.65 10.37 -2.57
CA VAL A 176 10.29 9.09 -3.20
C VAL A 176 10.96 8.97 -4.57
N VAL A 177 10.98 10.06 -5.35
CA VAL A 177 11.63 10.07 -6.67
C VAL A 177 13.14 9.94 -6.57
N GLU A 178 13.78 10.53 -5.55
CA GLU A 178 15.21 10.32 -5.29
C GLU A 178 15.54 8.85 -4.97
N ILE A 179 14.67 8.17 -4.21
CA ILE A 179 14.89 6.77 -3.79
C ILE A 179 14.58 5.78 -4.93
N LEU A 180 13.53 6.03 -5.72
CA LEU A 180 12.97 5.04 -6.66
C LEU A 180 13.07 5.46 -8.13
N GLY A 181 13.24 6.76 -8.43
CA GLY A 181 13.11 7.32 -9.78
C GLY A 181 14.14 6.81 -10.78
N GLU A 182 15.28 6.29 -10.31
CA GLU A 182 16.23 5.60 -11.17
C GLU A 182 15.66 4.31 -11.76
N ALA A 183 15.02 3.48 -10.93
CA ALA A 183 14.43 2.22 -11.35
C ALA A 183 13.08 2.42 -12.06
N TYR A 184 12.37 3.51 -11.71
CA TYR A 184 11.05 3.86 -12.23
C TYR A 184 11.04 5.31 -12.76
N PRO A 185 11.59 5.57 -13.97
CA PRO A 185 11.74 6.92 -14.52
C PRO A 185 10.42 7.70 -14.67
N GLU A 186 9.30 6.99 -14.77
CA GLU A 186 7.94 7.54 -14.74
C GLU A 186 7.67 8.38 -13.49
N LEU A 187 8.29 8.08 -12.35
CA LEU A 187 8.16 8.87 -11.12
C LEU A 187 8.71 10.29 -11.28
N GLU A 188 9.85 10.46 -11.97
CA GLU A 188 10.41 11.79 -12.24
C GLU A 188 9.59 12.52 -13.31
N ARG A 189 9.14 11.80 -14.36
CA ARG A 189 8.29 12.39 -15.41
C ARG A 189 6.98 12.95 -14.85
N GLU A 190 6.33 12.20 -13.96
CA GLU A 190 5.01 12.56 -13.40
C GLU A 190 5.08 13.33 -12.08
N LYS A 191 6.29 13.63 -11.56
CA LYS A 191 6.54 14.25 -10.25
C LYS A 191 5.63 15.43 -9.93
N SER A 192 5.53 16.40 -10.83
CA SER A 192 4.70 17.60 -10.66
C SER A 192 3.21 17.26 -10.54
N GLN A 193 2.73 16.29 -11.32
CA GLN A 193 1.36 15.82 -11.26
C GLN A 193 1.06 15.09 -9.96
N ILE A 194 1.97 14.21 -9.52
CA ILE A 194 1.86 13.49 -8.24
C ILE A 194 1.75 14.50 -7.09
N MET A 195 2.67 15.47 -7.03
CA MET A 195 2.69 16.51 -5.99
C MET A 195 1.38 17.30 -5.93
N ARG A 196 0.85 17.70 -7.10
CA ARG A 196 -0.42 18.43 -7.18
C ARG A 196 -1.59 17.59 -6.68
N ILE A 197 -1.73 16.35 -7.17
CA ILE A 197 -2.85 15.47 -6.80
C ILE A 197 -2.83 15.14 -5.32
N VAL A 198 -1.67 14.84 -4.75
CA VAL A 198 -1.50 14.57 -3.32
C VAL A 198 -1.88 15.81 -2.49
N GLY A 199 -1.39 16.99 -2.87
CA GLY A 199 -1.69 18.25 -2.18
C GLY A 199 -3.18 18.61 -2.22
N ASP A 200 -3.78 18.66 -3.42
CA ASP A 200 -5.21 18.97 -3.61
C ASP A 200 -6.10 18.01 -2.79
N SER A 201 -5.73 16.74 -2.76
CA SER A 201 -6.50 15.71 -2.07
C SER A 201 -6.30 15.74 -0.55
N GLU A 202 -5.11 16.12 -0.08
CA GLU A 202 -4.82 16.38 1.34
C GLU A 202 -5.71 17.51 1.86
N ASP A 203 -5.69 18.67 1.20
CA ASP A 203 -6.48 19.84 1.57
C ASP A 203 -7.98 19.53 1.61
N ALA A 204 -8.49 18.85 0.58
CA ALA A 204 -9.88 18.45 0.51
C ALA A 204 -10.30 17.53 1.66
N PHE A 205 -9.42 16.62 2.09
CA PHE A 205 -9.72 15.70 3.18
C PHE A 205 -9.55 16.34 4.55
N LEU A 206 -8.55 17.20 4.78
CA LEU A 206 -8.33 17.87 6.08
C LEU A 206 -9.59 18.61 6.57
N ALA A 207 -10.29 19.30 5.68
CA ALA A 207 -11.56 19.97 6.01
C ALA A 207 -12.67 18.98 6.43
N SER A 208 -12.68 17.77 5.86
CA SER A 208 -13.62 16.71 6.22
C SER A 208 -13.20 15.99 7.50
N LEU A 209 -11.90 15.81 7.71
CA LEU A 209 -11.30 15.19 8.89
C LEU A 209 -11.70 15.95 10.17
N GLN A 210 -11.52 17.28 10.16
CA GLN A 210 -11.90 18.13 11.29
C GLN A 210 -13.39 18.04 11.63
N ARG A 211 -14.27 17.98 10.61
CA ARG A 211 -15.72 17.83 10.82
C ARG A 211 -16.07 16.46 11.39
N GLY A 212 -15.50 15.39 10.82
CA GLY A 212 -15.74 14.03 11.31
C GLY A 212 -15.26 13.82 12.74
N ARG A 213 -14.11 14.39 13.11
CA ARG A 213 -13.62 14.38 14.49
C ARG A 213 -14.62 14.99 15.48
N ARG A 214 -15.17 16.18 15.16
CA ARG A 214 -16.19 16.82 16.02
C ARG A 214 -17.45 15.96 16.17
N ILE A 215 -17.82 15.22 15.13
CA ILE A 215 -18.97 14.29 15.19
C ILE A 215 -18.64 13.11 16.11
N ILE A 216 -17.46 12.50 15.96
CA ILE A 216 -17.01 11.40 16.83
C ILE A 216 -16.98 11.87 18.28
N ASP A 217 -16.30 12.99 18.58
CA ASP A 217 -16.17 13.52 19.94
C ASP A 217 -17.52 13.81 20.58
N ARG A 218 -18.45 14.45 19.84
CA ARG A 218 -19.81 14.70 20.32
C ARG A 218 -20.60 13.41 20.54
N THR A 219 -20.39 12.40 19.71
CA THR A 219 -21.08 11.11 19.83
C THR A 219 -20.58 10.36 21.07
N VAL A 220 -19.28 10.35 21.30
CA VAL A 220 -18.66 9.78 22.51
C VAL A 220 -19.13 10.50 23.77
N GLN A 221 -19.19 11.84 23.76
CA GLN A 221 -19.71 12.61 24.91
C GLN A 221 -21.19 12.35 25.22
N LYS A 222 -21.99 11.96 24.21
CA LYS A 222 -23.43 11.71 24.36
C LYS A 222 -23.76 10.26 24.69
N GLY A 223 -22.91 9.32 24.29
CA GLY A 223 -23.04 7.91 24.65
C GLY A 223 -22.54 7.71 26.08
N GLY A 224 -23.43 7.40 27.02
CA GLY A 224 -23.01 6.94 28.36
C GLY A 224 -22.47 5.51 28.28
N ASP A 225 -21.40 5.19 29.03
CA ASP A 225 -20.75 3.89 29.38
C ASP A 225 -20.77 2.69 28.41
N GLY A 226 -21.33 2.82 27.21
CA GLY A 226 -21.41 1.76 26.21
C GLY A 226 -20.09 1.65 25.46
N ALA A 227 -19.51 0.45 25.45
CA ALA A 227 -18.27 0.13 24.73
C ALA A 227 -18.40 0.09 23.20
N VAL A 228 -19.59 0.36 22.63
CA VAL A 228 -19.86 0.22 21.18
C VAL A 228 -20.30 1.55 20.59
N PHE A 229 -19.59 1.99 19.55
CA PHE A 229 -19.89 3.23 18.84
C PHE A 229 -21.07 3.05 17.87
N PRO A 230 -22.00 4.02 17.77
CA PRO A 230 -23.20 3.86 16.95
C PRO A 230 -22.90 3.63 15.46
N VAL A 231 -23.32 2.46 14.95
CA VAL A 231 -23.12 2.02 13.57
C VAL A 231 -23.67 3.02 12.56
N GLY A 232 -24.86 3.58 12.79
CA GLY A 232 -25.45 4.60 11.90
C GLY A 232 -24.62 5.89 11.80
N VAL A 233 -23.91 6.26 12.87
CA VAL A 233 -22.99 7.41 12.85
C VAL A 233 -21.73 7.06 12.07
N ALA A 234 -21.15 5.87 12.30
CA ALA A 234 -20.00 5.38 11.53
C ALA A 234 -20.31 5.31 10.03
N TRP A 235 -21.48 4.82 9.68
CA TRP A 235 -21.97 4.76 8.30
C TRP A 235 -22.13 6.16 7.68
N SER A 236 -22.63 7.13 8.45
CA SER A 236 -22.74 8.52 8.02
C SER A 236 -21.36 9.17 7.78
N LEU A 237 -20.37 8.91 8.65
CA LEU A 237 -19.00 9.37 8.44
C LEU A 237 -18.40 8.81 7.15
N TYR A 238 -18.66 7.53 6.87
CA TYR A 238 -18.24 6.89 5.63
C TYR A 238 -18.91 7.49 4.40
N ARG A 239 -20.25 7.52 4.35
CA ARG A 239 -20.99 7.99 3.18
C ARG A 239 -20.87 9.49 2.93
N ASN A 240 -21.02 10.29 3.97
CA ASN A 240 -21.21 11.74 3.82
C ASN A 240 -19.89 12.50 3.91
N LEU A 241 -18.94 12.03 4.73
CA LEU A 241 -17.63 12.67 4.90
C LEU A 241 -16.49 11.88 4.25
N GLY A 242 -16.78 10.69 3.71
CA GLY A 242 -15.80 9.87 2.99
C GLY A 242 -14.80 9.16 3.91
N PHE A 243 -15.07 9.01 5.20
CA PHE A 243 -14.11 8.34 6.08
C PHE A 243 -14.05 6.85 5.77
N PRO A 244 -12.89 6.28 5.42
CA PRO A 244 -12.76 4.82 5.32
C PRO A 244 -13.23 4.16 6.63
N LEU A 245 -14.02 3.08 6.56
CA LEU A 245 -14.56 2.44 7.77
C LEU A 245 -13.46 1.91 8.70
N ASP A 246 -12.35 1.45 8.14
CA ASP A 246 -11.14 1.10 8.88
C ASP A 246 -10.55 2.31 9.62
N LEU A 247 -10.57 3.50 9.00
CA LEU A 247 -10.13 4.73 9.65
C LEU A 247 -11.07 5.13 10.80
N VAL A 248 -12.39 5.02 10.60
CA VAL A 248 -13.37 5.26 11.68
C VAL A 248 -13.11 4.30 12.84
N GLY A 249 -12.85 3.03 12.55
CA GLY A 249 -12.53 2.01 13.56
C GLY A 249 -11.35 2.40 14.42
N LEU A 250 -10.22 2.77 13.80
CA LEU A 250 -9.03 3.22 14.51
C LEU A 250 -9.31 4.44 15.39
N MET A 251 -10.03 5.44 14.87
CA MET A 251 -10.37 6.65 15.63
C MET A 251 -11.28 6.37 16.83
N VAL A 252 -12.17 5.39 16.72
CA VAL A 252 -13.10 5.00 17.77
C VAL A 252 -12.39 4.14 18.84
N GLU A 253 -11.50 3.24 18.42
CA GLU A 253 -10.67 2.39 19.29
C GLU A 253 -9.76 3.22 20.21
N GLU A 254 -9.16 4.29 19.69
CA GLU A 254 -8.37 5.25 20.48
C GLU A 254 -9.18 5.96 21.59
N ARG A 255 -10.51 5.93 21.50
CA ARG A 255 -11.43 6.47 22.53
C ARG A 255 -11.96 5.37 23.46
N GLY A 256 -11.40 4.16 23.39
CA GLY A 256 -11.81 3.01 24.20
C GLY A 256 -13.12 2.37 23.76
N LEU A 257 -13.57 2.62 22.52
CA LEU A 257 -14.82 2.10 21.97
C LEU A 257 -14.53 1.12 20.84
N SER A 258 -15.48 0.24 20.56
CA SER A 258 -15.44 -0.69 19.42
C SER A 258 -16.48 -0.33 18.37
N LEU A 259 -16.23 -0.72 17.12
CA LEU A 259 -17.25 -0.73 16.07
C LEU A 259 -17.82 -2.14 15.93
N ASP A 260 -19.15 -2.22 15.79
CA ASP A 260 -19.81 -3.45 15.35
C ASP A 260 -19.56 -3.63 13.84
N LYS A 261 -18.58 -4.48 13.53
CA LYS A 261 -18.19 -4.80 12.16
C LYS A 261 -19.29 -5.56 11.41
N ALA A 262 -19.99 -6.47 12.08
CA ALA A 262 -21.05 -7.26 11.46
C ALA A 262 -22.20 -6.37 11.00
N ALA A 263 -22.64 -5.44 11.85
CA ALA A 263 -23.67 -4.47 11.48
C ALA A 263 -23.24 -3.50 10.36
N LEU A 264 -21.95 -3.14 10.29
CA LEU A 264 -21.41 -2.34 9.18
C LEU A 264 -21.39 -3.12 7.86
N ASP A 265 -21.02 -4.40 7.90
CA ASP A 265 -21.00 -5.28 6.74
C ASP A 265 -22.43 -5.51 6.20
N GLU A 266 -23.41 -5.69 7.09
CA GLU A 266 -24.84 -5.75 6.70
C GLU A 266 -25.30 -4.47 5.98
N LEU A 267 -24.93 -3.29 6.49
CA LEU A 267 -25.26 -2.02 5.82
C LEU A 267 -24.55 -1.88 4.47
N ALA A 268 -23.33 -2.37 4.34
CA ALA A 268 -22.59 -2.38 3.09
C ALA A 268 -23.25 -3.29 2.04
N VAL A 269 -23.72 -4.47 2.45
CA VAL A 269 -24.48 -5.38 1.59
C VAL A 269 -25.80 -4.73 1.16
N GLN A 270 -26.58 -4.17 2.10
CA GLN A 270 -27.84 -3.49 1.79
C GLN A 270 -27.64 -2.31 0.82
N GLU A 271 -26.56 -1.53 0.98
CA GLU A 271 -26.26 -0.45 0.05
C GLU A 271 -25.85 -0.97 -1.33
N ALA A 272 -25.05 -2.05 -1.39
CA ALA A 272 -24.69 -2.68 -2.65
C ALA A 272 -25.94 -3.20 -3.39
N GLU A 273 -26.86 -3.86 -2.69
CA GLU A 273 -28.14 -4.31 -3.22
C GLU A 273 -29.00 -3.14 -3.73
N MET A 274 -29.07 -2.04 -2.97
CA MET A 274 -29.79 -0.83 -3.41
C MET A 274 -29.14 -0.16 -4.62
N LYS A 275 -27.81 -0.16 -4.72
CA LYS A 275 -27.10 0.35 -5.91
C LYS A 275 -27.37 -0.52 -7.12
N VAL A 276 -27.31 -1.85 -6.99
CA VAL A 276 -27.67 -2.79 -8.07
C VAL A 276 -29.12 -2.59 -8.51
N ARG A 277 -30.04 -2.38 -7.57
CA ARG A 277 -31.46 -2.13 -7.87
C ARG A 277 -31.71 -0.79 -8.57
N ASN A 278 -30.90 0.24 -8.28
CA ASN A 278 -30.96 1.55 -8.91
C ASN A 278 -30.13 1.66 -10.20
N GLN A 279 -29.25 0.69 -10.49
CA GLN A 279 -28.35 0.66 -11.65
C GLN A 279 -28.88 -0.21 -12.81
N GLN A 280 -30.20 -0.22 -13.04
CA GLN A 280 -30.76 -0.68 -14.33
C GLN A 280 -30.57 0.33 -15.48
N ALA A 281 -29.76 1.38 -15.29
CA ALA A 281 -29.40 2.33 -16.34
C ALA A 281 -27.99 2.91 -16.09
N ASP A 282 -26.97 2.15 -16.48
CA ASP A 282 -25.71 2.60 -17.10
C ASP A 282 -24.70 1.45 -17.03
N GLU A 283 -24.57 0.71 -18.14
CA GLU A 283 -23.46 -0.19 -18.36
C GLU A 283 -22.19 0.65 -18.50
N ALA A 284 -21.43 0.82 -17.42
CA ALA A 284 -20.04 1.25 -17.52
C ALA A 284 -19.30 0.21 -18.38
N PRO A 285 -18.51 0.62 -19.39
CA PRO A 285 -17.79 -0.33 -20.22
C PRO A 285 -16.88 -1.16 -19.33
N ALA A 286 -17.03 -2.48 -19.41
CA ALA A 286 -16.15 -3.42 -18.74
C ALA A 286 -14.70 -3.02 -19.02
N ARG A 287 -13.93 -2.69 -17.96
CA ARG A 287 -12.48 -2.57 -18.09
C ARG A 287 -12.00 -3.88 -18.71
N LEU A 288 -11.31 -3.77 -19.84
CA LEU A 288 -10.79 -4.91 -20.58
C LEU A 288 -9.81 -5.67 -19.67
N GLN A 289 -10.27 -6.73 -19.00
CA GLN A 289 -9.40 -7.67 -18.32
C GLN A 289 -8.92 -8.68 -19.36
N LEU A 290 -7.68 -8.50 -19.80
CA LEU A 290 -7.04 -9.45 -20.69
C LEU A 290 -6.61 -10.66 -19.87
N ASP A 291 -7.25 -11.80 -20.12
CA ASP A 291 -6.79 -13.07 -19.59
C ASP A 291 -5.47 -13.50 -20.28
N LEU A 292 -4.82 -14.53 -19.75
CA LEU A 292 -3.54 -15.02 -20.30
C LEU A 292 -3.65 -15.48 -21.75
N HIS A 293 -4.82 -15.98 -22.15
CA HIS A 293 -5.06 -16.38 -23.54
C HIS A 293 -5.15 -15.16 -24.46
N SER A 294 -5.76 -14.07 -23.99
CA SER A 294 -5.85 -12.78 -24.67
C SER A 294 -4.48 -12.10 -24.74
N LEU A 295 -3.69 -12.15 -23.67
CA LEU A 295 -2.31 -11.64 -23.66
C LEU A 295 -1.44 -12.41 -24.67
N ALA A 296 -1.55 -13.74 -24.70
CA ALA A 296 -0.84 -14.57 -25.69
C ALA A 296 -1.28 -14.27 -27.14
N GLU A 297 -2.56 -13.94 -27.35
CA GLU A 297 -3.08 -13.53 -28.66
C GLU A 297 -2.57 -12.14 -29.08
N LEU A 298 -2.60 -11.15 -28.18
CA LEU A 298 -2.04 -9.82 -28.45
C LEU A 298 -0.56 -9.88 -28.79
N GLN A 299 0.19 -10.75 -28.12
CA GLN A 299 1.58 -11.00 -28.42
C GLN A 299 1.77 -11.64 -29.80
N ARG A 300 0.88 -12.58 -30.21
CA ARG A 300 0.85 -13.11 -31.59
C ARG A 300 0.52 -12.03 -32.62
N GLN A 301 -0.30 -11.05 -32.26
CA GLN A 301 -0.67 -9.92 -33.13
C GLN A 301 0.38 -8.81 -33.17
N GLY A 302 1.50 -8.95 -32.46
CA GLY A 302 2.60 -7.99 -32.48
C GLY A 302 2.33 -6.70 -31.69
N VAL A 303 1.36 -6.71 -30.76
CA VAL A 303 1.15 -5.57 -29.86
C VAL A 303 2.35 -5.45 -28.91
N PRO A 304 3.05 -4.30 -28.87
CA PRO A 304 4.24 -4.14 -28.04
C PRO A 304 3.86 -4.14 -26.55
N SER A 305 4.66 -4.82 -25.73
CA SER A 305 4.53 -4.80 -24.27
C SER A 305 5.00 -3.48 -23.69
N THR A 306 4.57 -3.17 -22.46
CA THR A 306 5.15 -2.09 -21.67
C THR A 306 6.67 -2.24 -21.62
N ASN A 307 7.40 -1.18 -21.95
CA ASN A 307 8.86 -1.20 -21.93
C ASN A 307 9.38 -1.08 -20.48
N ASP A 308 9.71 -2.21 -19.88
CA ASP A 308 10.28 -2.31 -18.54
C ASP A 308 11.81 -2.50 -18.56
N ALA A 309 12.44 -2.43 -19.74
CA ALA A 309 13.88 -2.56 -19.91
C ALA A 309 14.73 -1.63 -19.01
N PRO A 310 14.30 -0.40 -18.66
CA PRO A 310 15.04 0.43 -17.71
C PRO A 310 15.32 -0.25 -16.37
N LYS A 311 14.41 -1.12 -15.89
CA LYS A 311 14.55 -1.86 -14.62
C LYS A 311 15.74 -2.83 -14.61
N TYR A 312 16.17 -3.27 -15.79
CA TYR A 312 17.23 -4.26 -15.99
C TYR A 312 18.49 -3.66 -16.61
N SER A 313 18.60 -2.32 -16.66
CA SER A 313 19.71 -1.62 -17.31
C SER A 313 20.94 -1.50 -16.40
N TYR A 314 21.43 -2.62 -15.89
CA TYR A 314 22.61 -2.71 -15.04
C TYR A 314 23.63 -3.76 -15.56
N THR A 315 24.91 -3.57 -15.23
CA THR A 315 26.03 -4.45 -15.56
C THR A 315 26.89 -4.68 -14.34
N LEU A 316 27.30 -5.93 -14.10
CA LEU A 316 28.30 -6.25 -13.09
C LEU A 316 29.67 -5.78 -13.61
N GLU A 317 30.22 -4.76 -12.97
CA GLU A 317 31.55 -4.23 -13.22
C GLU A 317 32.63 -5.16 -12.65
N ALA A 318 33.86 -5.01 -13.14
CA ALA A 318 34.98 -5.87 -12.75
C ALA A 318 35.35 -5.78 -11.26
N ASP A 319 34.93 -4.73 -10.57
CA ASP A 319 35.10 -4.54 -9.13
C ASP A 319 33.99 -5.22 -8.29
N GLY A 320 33.06 -5.93 -8.94
CA GLY A 320 31.95 -6.62 -8.32
C GLY A 320 30.75 -5.72 -8.00
N ARG A 321 30.76 -4.45 -8.41
CA ARG A 321 29.62 -3.54 -8.26
C ARG A 321 28.72 -3.60 -9.49
N TYR A 322 27.45 -3.31 -9.31
CA TYR A 322 26.53 -3.12 -10.43
C TYR A 322 26.55 -1.65 -10.85
N GLY A 323 26.98 -1.38 -12.09
CA GLY A 323 26.91 -0.07 -12.75
C GLY A 323 25.76 0.00 -13.75
N LYS A 324 25.37 1.19 -14.18
CA LYS A 324 24.35 1.35 -15.24
C LYS A 324 24.91 0.98 -16.60
N LYS A 325 24.09 0.28 -17.39
CA LYS A 325 24.34 0.17 -18.83
C LYS A 325 24.18 1.57 -19.44
N ALA A 326 25.21 2.10 -20.08
CA ALA A 326 25.11 3.39 -20.77
C ALA A 326 23.98 3.30 -21.81
N THR A 327 22.90 4.05 -21.60
CA THR A 327 21.82 4.16 -22.59
C THR A 327 22.39 4.88 -23.81
N ALA A 328 22.43 4.21 -24.96
CA ALA A 328 22.67 4.90 -26.21
C ALA A 328 21.63 6.04 -26.35
N PRO A 329 22.02 7.24 -26.80
CA PRO A 329 21.06 8.31 -27.01
C PRO A 329 19.96 7.84 -27.98
N PRO A 330 18.71 8.29 -27.79
CA PRO A 330 17.62 7.92 -28.68
C PRO A 330 18.02 8.23 -30.12
N GLN A 331 17.91 7.24 -31.01
CA GLN A 331 18.00 7.49 -32.44
C GLN A 331 16.81 8.38 -32.82
N VAL A 332 17.13 9.57 -33.32
CA VAL A 332 16.22 10.63 -33.77
C VAL A 332 15.33 10.13 -34.90
#